data_AF-A0A965AC16-F1
#
_entry.id   AF-A0A965AC16-F1
#
_cell.length_a   1.000
_cell.length_b   1.000
_cell.length_c   1.000
_cell.angle_alpha   90.00
_cell.angle_beta   90.00
_cell.angle_gamma   90.00
#
_symmetry.space_group_name_H-M   'P 1'
#
loop_
_entity.id
_entity.type
_entity.pdbx_description
1 polymer ?
#
loop_
_entity_poly.entity_id
_entity_poly.type
_entity_poly.pdbx_seq_one_letter_code
_entity_poly.pdbx_strand_id
1 'polypeptide(L)' 'MAFENVIVVIGKTRLEQLIERFNTKAQARFYIEHAGGNFHEYESEHNTFKKSLERVV' A
#
# COMPACT_ATOMS: atom_id res chain seq x y z
N MET A 1 -22.28 13.54 -15.04
CA MET A 1 -23.09 12.64 -14.18
C MET A 1 -22.64 12.87 -12.75
N ALA A 2 -23.56 13.16 -11.84
CA ALA A 2 -23.27 13.28 -10.42
C ALA A 2 -23.83 12.03 -9.73
N PHE A 3 -23.00 11.32 -8.96
CA PHE A 3 -23.45 10.19 -8.16
C PHE A 3 -24.02 10.73 -6.85
N GLU A 4 -25.28 10.41 -6.52
CA GLU A 4 -25.91 10.85 -5.27
C GLU A 4 -25.25 10.18 -4.05
N ASN A 5 -24.78 8.94 -4.20
CA ASN A 5 -24.05 8.19 -3.18
C ASN A 5 -22.96 7.35 -3.86
N VAL A 6 -21.79 7.24 -3.22
CA VAL A 6 -20.67 6.42 -3.69
C VAL A 6 -20.16 5.55 -2.55
N ILE A 7 -19.94 4.26 -2.83
CA ILE A 7 -19.28 3.34 -1.91
C ILE A 7 -17.92 2.99 -2.50
N VAL A 8 -16.85 3.21 -1.74
CA VAL A 8 -15.48 2.87 -2.13
C VAL A 8 -15.04 1.67 -1.31
N VAL A 9 -14.75 0.55 -1.98
CA VAL A 9 -14.19 -0.65 -1.37
C VAL A 9 -12.69 -0.69 -1.66
N ILE A 10 -11.87 -0.77 -0.61
CA ILE A 10 -10.41 -0.81 -0.75
C ILE A 10 -9.83 -2.11 -0.19
N GLY A 11 -8.83 -2.66 -0.89
CA GLY A 11 -8.00 -3.76 -0.40
C GLY A 11 -6.73 -3.24 0.26
N LYS A 12 -6.04 -4.12 1.01
CA LYS A 12 -4.70 -3.82 1.54
C LYS A 12 -3.70 -3.73 0.39
N THR A 13 -2.86 -2.71 0.42
CA THR A 13 -1.68 -2.61 -0.44
C THR A 13 -0.66 -3.70 -0.12
N ARG A 14 0.25 -3.98 -1.04
CA ARG A 14 1.33 -4.95 -0.81
C ARG A 14 2.19 -4.57 0.40
N LEU A 15 2.43 -3.26 0.61
CA LEU A 15 3.15 -2.77 1.78
C LEU A 15 2.42 -3.11 3.09
N GLU A 16 1.10 -2.89 3.14
CA GLU A 16 0.29 -3.22 4.34
C GLU A 16 0.28 -4.72 4.61
N GLN A 17 0.19 -5.56 3.57
CA GLN A 17 0.30 -7.01 3.70
C GLN A 17 1.68 -7.44 4.21
N LEU A 18 2.76 -6.80 3.75
CA LEU A 18 4.11 -7.09 4.22
C LEU A 18 4.29 -6.69 5.69
N ILE A 19 3.80 -5.52 6.10
CA ILE A 19 3.88 -5.07 7.49
C ILE A 19 3.06 -6.00 8.40
N GLU A 20 1.88 -6.45 7.95
CA GLU A 20 1.08 -7.42 8.70
C GLU A 20 1.80 -8.77 8.86
N ARG A 21 2.47 -9.24 7.80
CA ARG A 21 3.23 -10.50 7.83
C ARG A 21 4.49 -10.43 8.69
N PHE A 22 5.19 -9.30 8.67
CA PHE A 22 6.50 -9.14 9.29
C PHE A 22 6.50 -8.24 10.53
N ASN A 23 5.31 -7.83 11.01
CA ASN A 23 5.03 -6.95 12.15
C ASN A 23 5.54 -5.50 12.05
N THR A 24 6.70 -5.28 11.42
CA THR A 24 7.28 -3.93 11.28
C THR A 24 7.70 -3.64 9.86
N LYS A 25 7.69 -2.35 9.50
CA LYS A 25 8.18 -1.87 8.21
C LYS A 25 9.66 -2.21 7.99
N ALA A 26 10.47 -2.16 9.06
CA ALA A 26 11.88 -2.51 9.00
C ALA A 26 12.11 -3.99 8.69
N GLN A 27 11.34 -4.90 9.31
CA GLN A 27 11.42 -6.34 9.04
C GLN A 27 10.91 -6.68 7.64
N ALA A 28 9.82 -6.05 7.19
CA ALA A 28 9.34 -6.16 5.82
C ALA A 28 10.39 -5.71 4.79
N ARG A 29 11.03 -4.56 5.05
CA ARG A 29 12.12 -4.03 4.22
C ARG A 29 13.29 -5.00 4.14
N PHE A 30 13.76 -5.46 5.30
CA PHE A 30 14.83 -6.44 5.39
C PHE A 30 14.52 -7.69 4.55
N TYR A 31 13.32 -8.26 4.69
CA TYR A 31 12.91 -9.43 3.93
C TYR A 31 12.95 -9.22 2.41
N ILE A 32 12.41 -8.10 1.92
CA ILE A 32 12.37 -7.78 0.49
C ILE A 32 13.77 -7.56 -0.07
N GLU A 33 14.61 -6.78 0.63
CA GLU A 33 15.98 -6.51 0.19
C GLU A 33 16.84 -7.79 0.19
N HIS A 34 16.67 -8.68 1.17
CA HIS A 34 17.37 -9.98 1.22
C HIS A 34 16.88 -10.96 0.16
N ALA A 35 15.64 -10.84 -0.30
CA ALA A 35 15.11 -11.59 -1.43
C ALA A 35 15.53 -11.02 -2.80
N GLY A 36 16.38 -9.98 -2.83
CA GLY A 36 16.83 -9.32 -4.06
C GLY A 36 15.81 -8.35 -4.66
N GLY A 37 14.75 -8.00 -3.92
CA GLY A 37 13.74 -7.05 -4.35
C GLY A 37 14.02 -5.62 -3.90
N ASN A 38 13.32 -4.65 -4.48
CA ASN A 38 13.41 -3.24 -4.10
C ASN A 38 12.22 -2.84 -3.23
N PHE A 39 12.45 -2.57 -1.95
CA PHE A 39 11.40 -2.17 -1.02
C PHE A 39 10.75 -0.82 -1.39
N HIS A 40 11.49 0.08 -2.05
CA HIS A 40 10.99 1.39 -2.44
C HIS A 40 9.80 1.31 -3.41
N GLU A 41 9.71 0.27 -4.23
CA GLU A 41 8.58 0.05 -5.14
C GLU A 41 7.27 -0.13 -4.36
N TYR A 42 7.30 -0.86 -3.24
CA TYR A 42 6.14 -1.06 -2.37
C TYR A 42 5.72 0.23 -1.68
N GLU A 43 6.69 1.07 -1.28
CA GLU A 43 6.40 2.38 -0.69
C GLU A 43 5.79 3.34 -1.72
N SER A 44 6.35 3.38 -2.93
CA SER A 44 5.86 4.22 -4.01
C SER A 44 4.43 3.83 -4.45
N GLU A 45 4.19 2.53 -4.60
CA GLU A 45 2.85 1.98 -4.88
C GLU A 45 1.85 2.37 -3.79
N HIS A 46 2.19 2.14 -2.52
CA HIS A 46 1.34 2.50 -1.38
C HIS A 46 1.03 4.01 -1.34
N ASN A 47 2.05 4.86 -1.48
CA ASN A 47 1.90 6.30 -1.45
C ASN A 47 1.03 6.81 -2.61
N THR A 48 1.18 6.21 -3.80
CA THR A 48 0.36 6.55 -4.97
C THR A 48 -1.09 6.17 -4.74
N PHE A 49 -1.34 4.97 -4.22
CA PHE A 49 -2.68 4.51 -3.87
C PHE A 49 -3.35 5.44 -2.85
N LYS A 50 -2.66 5.79 -1.75
CA LYS A 50 -3.19 6.68 -0.71
C LYS A 50 -3.51 8.07 -1.27
N LYS A 51 -2.62 8.65 -2.06
CA LYS A 51 -2.84 9.95 -2.72
C LYS A 51 -4.04 9.93 -3.67
N SER A 52 -4.27 8.83 -4.38
CA SER A 52 -5.43 8.69 -5.25
C SER A 52 -6.72 8.54 -4.45
N LEU A 53 -6.68 7.80 -3.33
CA LEU A 53 -7.83 7.63 -2.46
C LEU A 53 -8.26 8.96 -1.81
N GLU A 54 -7.30 9.79 -1.37
CA GLU A 54 -7.55 11.14 -0.85
C GLU A 54 -8.20 12.10 -1.86
N ARG A 55 -8.20 11.78 -3.16
CA ARG A 55 -8.90 12.59 -4.18
C ARG A 55 -10.33 12.12 -4.42
N VAL A 56 -10.66 10.91 -4.00
CA VAL A 56 -11.95 10.25 -4.25
C VAL A 56 -12.87 10.36 -3.03
N VAL A 57 -12.28 10.37 -1.83
CA VAL A 57 -12.95 10.60 -0.54
C VAL A 57 -12.94 12.08 -0.20
#